data_AF-A0A937TKJ6-F1
#
_entry.id   AF-A0A937TKJ6-F1
#
_cell.length_a   1.000
_cell.length_b   1.000
_cell.length_c   1.000
_cell.angle_alpha   90.00
_cell.angle_beta   90.00
_cell.angle_gamma   90.00
#
_symmetry.space_group_name_H-M   'P 1'
#
loop_
_entity.id
_entity.type
_entity.pdbx_description
1 polymer ?
#
loop_
_entity_poly.entity_id
_entity_poly.type
_entity_poly.pdbx_seq_one_letter_code
_entity_poly.pdbx_strand_id
1 'polypeptide(L)'
;MEDDLEIIERVIAEHKTIKQHFHNLEQVANDAQAMMGFEQAKEAFMPGRLDQKQGLHELEDTLKAIEDGLQKHFRFEETSLPTVVARYSDEELKSSLRSILLEHIDMRNRLAHSTKHVSELVSGGMARHHWEASAHDMRAYISHTRKLLEAHAEIEQELLYKLRSRLKK
;
A
#
# COMPACT_ATOMS: atom_id res chain seq x y z
N MET A 1 12.72 -13.88 -21.26
CA MET A 1 11.79 -12.73 -21.32
C MET A 1 10.46 -13.29 -20.89
N GLU A 2 9.92 -12.78 -19.79
CA GLU A 2 8.57 -13.10 -19.34
C GLU A 2 7.60 -12.62 -20.42
N ASP A 3 6.55 -13.40 -20.72
CA ASP A 3 5.51 -13.01 -21.67
C ASP A 3 4.76 -11.78 -21.13
N ASP A 4 4.39 -10.83 -21.99
CA ASP A 4 3.67 -9.61 -21.58
C ASP A 4 2.32 -9.97 -20.91
N LEU A 5 1.74 -11.12 -21.29
CA LEU A 5 0.58 -11.69 -20.62
C LEU A 5 0.92 -12.30 -19.24
N GLU A 6 2.08 -12.95 -19.08
CA GLU A 6 2.54 -13.49 -17.79
C GLU A 6 2.75 -12.36 -16.76
N ILE A 7 3.31 -11.22 -17.17
CA ILE A 7 3.48 -10.04 -16.31
C ILE A 7 2.11 -9.57 -15.80
N ILE A 8 1.13 -9.39 -16.69
CA ILE A 8 -0.20 -8.92 -16.28
C ILE A 8 -0.93 -9.95 -15.42
N GLU A 9 -0.88 -11.24 -15.79
CA GLU A 9 -1.51 -12.29 -15.00
C GLU A 9 -0.86 -12.41 -13.62
N ARG A 10 0.45 -12.15 -13.50
CA ARG A 10 1.14 -12.07 -12.21
C ARG A 10 0.61 -10.91 -11.36
N VAL A 11 0.55 -9.68 -11.87
CA VAL A 11 0.02 -8.55 -11.07
C VAL A 11 -1.45 -8.78 -10.70
N ILE A 12 -2.27 -9.29 -11.63
CA ILE A 12 -3.66 -9.67 -11.33
C ILE A 12 -3.74 -10.78 -10.27
N ALA A 13 -2.85 -11.77 -10.32
CA ALA A 13 -2.83 -12.86 -9.34
C ALA A 13 -2.39 -12.37 -7.96
N GLU A 14 -1.41 -11.45 -7.90
CA GLU A 14 -1.04 -10.73 -6.67
C GLU A 14 -2.29 -10.04 -6.09
N HIS A 15 -3.05 -9.30 -6.90
CA HIS A 15 -4.29 -8.60 -6.49
C HIS A 15 -5.45 -9.53 -6.14
N LYS A 16 -5.50 -10.74 -6.70
CA LYS A 16 -6.59 -11.71 -6.45
C LYS A 16 -6.35 -12.56 -5.21
N THR A 17 -5.11 -12.98 -4.99
CA THR A 17 -4.69 -13.74 -3.79
C THR A 17 -5.00 -12.93 -2.53
N ILE A 18 -4.81 -11.62 -2.62
CA ILE A 18 -5.25 -10.55 -1.72
C ILE A 18 -6.74 -10.63 -1.32
N LYS A 19 -7.67 -10.68 -2.30
CA LYS A 19 -9.12 -10.69 -2.01
C LYS A 19 -9.58 -12.00 -1.34
N GLN A 20 -8.82 -13.09 -1.51
CA GLN A 20 -9.20 -14.44 -1.06
C GLN A 20 -8.48 -14.89 0.23
N HIS A 21 -7.28 -14.39 0.53
CA HIS A 21 -6.49 -14.79 1.69
C HIS A 21 -6.43 -13.70 2.77
N PHE A 22 -7.55 -13.55 3.48
CA PHE A 22 -7.70 -12.71 4.67
C PHE A 22 -7.14 -13.34 5.97
N HIS A 23 -6.26 -14.35 5.90
CA HIS A 23 -5.88 -15.08 7.13
C HIS A 23 -4.47 -15.67 7.28
N ASN A 24 -3.57 -15.63 6.29
CA ASN A 24 -2.21 -16.16 6.50
C ASN A 24 -1.19 -15.32 5.71
N LEU A 25 -0.19 -14.78 6.41
CA LEU A 25 0.82 -13.86 5.89
C LEU A 25 2.19 -14.54 5.94
N GLU A 26 2.85 -14.66 4.79
CA GLU A 26 4.30 -14.46 4.66
C GLU A 26 4.69 -14.26 3.19
N GLN A 27 5.58 -13.29 2.98
CA GLN A 27 6.35 -12.96 1.77
C GLN A 27 5.59 -12.32 0.58
N VAL A 28 5.73 -10.98 0.50
CA VAL A 28 5.38 -10.00 -0.57
C VAL A 28 4.22 -9.10 -0.17
N ALA A 29 4.53 -7.94 0.42
CA ALA A 29 3.49 -6.95 0.76
C ALA A 29 3.00 -6.26 -0.51
N ASN A 30 1.84 -6.73 -0.94
CA ASN A 30 0.97 -6.14 -1.95
C ASN A 30 -0.15 -5.35 -1.25
N ASP A 31 -1.03 -4.70 -2.02
CA ASP A 31 -2.02 -3.76 -1.49
C ASP A 31 -2.90 -4.29 -0.34
N ALA A 32 -3.37 -5.55 -0.36
CA ALA A 32 -4.13 -6.03 0.80
C ALA A 32 -3.32 -6.52 1.98
N GLN A 33 -2.09 -6.98 1.81
CA GLN A 33 -1.23 -7.17 2.97
C GLN A 33 -0.97 -5.83 3.67
N ALA A 34 -0.79 -4.77 2.87
CA ALA A 34 -0.71 -3.42 3.39
C ALA A 34 -2.02 -2.98 4.08
N MET A 35 -3.19 -3.23 3.48
CA MET A 35 -4.48 -2.92 4.13
C MET A 35 -4.69 -3.69 5.44
N MET A 36 -4.34 -4.98 5.50
CA MET A 36 -4.42 -5.78 6.74
C MET A 36 -3.47 -5.26 7.81
N GLY A 37 -2.23 -4.95 7.43
CA GLY A 37 -1.26 -4.35 8.33
C GLY A 37 -1.78 -3.03 8.90
N PHE A 38 -2.38 -2.16 8.09
CA PHE A 38 -2.99 -0.93 8.59
C PHE A 38 -4.15 -1.15 9.57
N GLU A 39 -4.98 -2.18 9.37
CA GLU A 39 -6.08 -2.50 10.28
C GLU A 39 -5.56 -3.07 11.61
N GLN A 40 -4.61 -4.01 11.56
CA GLN A 40 -3.95 -4.56 12.75
C GLN A 40 -3.22 -3.47 13.54
N ALA A 41 -2.48 -2.63 12.83
CA ALA A 41 -1.76 -1.50 13.39
C ALA A 41 -2.70 -0.49 14.09
N LYS A 42 -3.86 -0.22 13.49
CA LYS A 42 -4.89 0.62 14.10
C LYS A 42 -5.45 0.00 15.39
N GLU A 43 -5.66 -1.32 15.45
CA GLU A 43 -6.18 -1.99 16.65
C GLU A 43 -5.14 -2.08 17.78
N ALA A 44 -3.86 -2.34 17.45
CA ALA A 44 -2.77 -2.38 18.41
C ALA A 44 -2.51 -1.02 19.08
N PHE A 45 -2.74 0.08 18.36
CA PHE A 45 -2.44 1.43 18.82
C PHE A 45 -3.69 2.22 19.26
N MET A 46 -4.31 1.92 20.41
CA MET A 46 -5.41 2.71 20.97
C MET A 46 -4.97 3.68 22.09
N PRO A 47 -5.14 5.00 21.92
CA PRO A 47 -4.99 5.97 23.01
C PRO A 47 -5.87 5.60 24.20
N GLY A 48 -5.30 5.62 25.41
CA GLY A 48 -6.01 5.28 26.65
C GLY A 48 -5.83 3.84 27.14
N ARG A 49 -5.23 2.92 26.36
CA ARG A 49 -4.88 1.57 26.86
C ARG A 49 -3.61 1.54 27.72
N LEU A 50 -3.41 0.48 28.50
CA LEU A 50 -2.24 0.33 29.38
C LEU A 50 -0.96 -0.09 28.61
N ASP A 51 -1.11 -0.66 27.42
CA ASP A 51 -0.06 -1.25 26.56
C ASP A 51 0.41 -0.33 25.42
N GLN A 52 0.12 0.98 25.49
CA GLN A 52 0.35 1.97 24.41
C GLN A 52 1.77 1.96 23.81
N LYS A 53 2.81 1.76 24.62
CA LYS A 53 4.20 1.74 24.12
C LYS A 53 4.48 0.51 23.26
N GLN A 54 3.96 -0.65 23.67
CA GLN A 54 4.11 -1.88 22.90
C GLN A 54 3.33 -1.77 21.58
N GLY A 55 2.08 -1.30 21.64
CA GLY A 55 1.26 -1.10 20.44
C GLY A 55 1.86 -0.09 19.45
N LEU A 56 2.59 0.93 19.94
CA LEU A 56 3.33 1.86 19.09
C LEU A 56 4.52 1.21 18.37
N HIS A 57 5.28 0.35 19.05
CA HIS A 57 6.38 -0.38 18.42
C HIS A 57 5.86 -1.39 17.39
N GLU A 58 4.78 -2.11 17.71
CA GLU A 58 4.12 -3.02 16.77
C GLU A 58 3.59 -2.26 15.53
N LEU A 59 3.04 -1.06 15.72
CA LEU A 59 2.65 -0.15 14.64
C LEU A 59 3.85 0.29 13.80
N GLU A 60 4.97 0.65 14.43
CA GLU A 60 6.20 1.05 13.74
C GLU A 60 6.75 -0.09 12.86
N ASP A 61 6.82 -1.30 13.41
CA ASP A 61 7.30 -2.48 12.68
C ASP A 61 6.34 -2.87 11.55
N THR A 62 5.04 -2.76 11.78
CA THR A 62 4.03 -3.01 10.75
C THR A 62 4.15 -2.01 9.61
N LEU A 63 4.31 -0.71 9.90
CA LEU A 63 4.49 0.32 8.87
C LEU A 63 5.74 0.09 8.03
N LYS A 64 6.86 -0.31 8.65
CA LYS A 64 8.10 -0.67 7.92
C LYS A 64 7.89 -1.86 6.99
N ALA A 65 7.21 -2.91 7.46
CA ALA A 65 6.91 -4.07 6.64
C ALA A 65 6.00 -3.73 5.45
N ILE A 66 5.01 -2.86 5.67
CA ILE A 66 4.13 -2.35 4.61
C ILE A 66 4.92 -1.54 3.58
N GLU A 67 5.76 -0.60 4.05
CA GLU A 67 6.59 0.25 3.20
C GLU A 67 7.53 -0.58 2.31
N ASP A 68 8.23 -1.55 2.91
CA ASP A 68 9.15 -2.44 2.19
C ASP A 68 8.46 -3.26 1.11
N GLY A 69 7.25 -3.75 1.36
CA GLY A 69 6.53 -4.52 0.37
C GLY A 69 5.91 -3.68 -0.73
N LEU A 70 5.23 -2.58 -0.39
CA LEU A 70 4.68 -1.66 -1.38
C LEU A 70 5.79 -1.10 -2.28
N GLN A 71 6.98 -0.84 -1.73
CA GLN A 71 8.10 -0.40 -2.55
C GLN A 71 8.57 -1.48 -3.55
N LYS A 72 8.53 -2.76 -3.18
CA LYS A 72 8.85 -3.87 -4.10
C LYS A 72 7.77 -4.03 -5.16
N HIS A 73 6.51 -3.94 -4.78
CA HIS A 73 5.35 -4.03 -5.66
C HIS A 73 5.35 -2.89 -6.69
N PHE A 74 5.38 -1.64 -6.24
CA PHE A 74 5.44 -0.46 -7.12
C PHE A 74 6.65 -0.51 -8.05
N ARG A 75 7.82 -0.95 -7.55
CA ARG A 75 9.01 -1.08 -8.40
C ARG A 75 8.82 -2.10 -9.52
N PHE A 76 8.14 -3.21 -9.24
CA PHE A 76 7.85 -4.22 -10.25
C PHE A 76 6.95 -3.65 -11.34
N GLU A 77 5.87 -2.95 -10.98
CA GLU A 77 4.96 -2.30 -11.91
C GLU A 77 5.61 -1.19 -12.71
N GLU A 78 6.34 -0.28 -12.04
CA GLU A 78 7.09 0.82 -12.64
C GLU A 78 8.13 0.34 -13.66
N THR A 79 8.66 -0.87 -13.47
CA THR A 79 9.63 -1.46 -14.41
C THR A 79 8.94 -2.21 -15.54
N SER A 80 7.86 -2.92 -15.24
CA SER A 80 7.28 -3.92 -16.15
C SER A 80 6.14 -3.36 -16.99
N LEU A 81 5.19 -2.63 -16.37
CA LEU A 81 3.99 -2.14 -17.03
C LEU A 81 4.24 -1.11 -18.14
N PRO A 82 5.20 -0.16 -18.04
CA PRO A 82 5.42 0.80 -19.12
C PRO A 82 5.76 0.14 -20.46
N THR A 83 6.51 -0.96 -20.42
CA THR A 83 6.90 -1.70 -21.62
C THR A 83 5.71 -2.38 -22.27
N VAL A 84 4.83 -2.98 -21.47
CA VAL A 84 3.60 -3.63 -21.94
C VAL A 84 2.63 -2.58 -22.49
N VAL A 85 2.43 -1.48 -21.76
CA VAL A 85 1.54 -0.40 -22.17
C VAL A 85 2.02 0.23 -23.48
N ALA A 86 3.31 0.49 -23.64
CA ALA A 86 3.85 1.09 -24.86
C ALA A 86 3.55 0.26 -26.13
N ARG A 87 3.45 -1.07 -26.02
CA ARG A 87 3.24 -1.97 -27.16
C ARG A 87 1.78 -2.19 -27.54
N TYR A 88 0.88 -2.19 -26.56
CA TYR A 88 -0.51 -2.69 -26.75
C TYR A 88 -1.61 -1.67 -26.43
N SER A 89 -1.24 -0.42 -26.17
CA SER A 89 -2.16 0.58 -25.59
C SER A 89 -2.40 1.81 -26.44
N ASP A 90 -3.59 2.38 -26.32
CA ASP A 90 -3.91 3.72 -26.78
C ASP A 90 -3.55 4.78 -25.72
N GLU A 91 -3.85 6.04 -26.03
CA GLU A 91 -3.58 7.16 -25.13
C GLU A 91 -4.39 7.11 -23.83
N GLU A 92 -5.56 6.47 -23.81
CA GLU A 92 -6.35 6.29 -22.59
C GLU A 92 -5.57 5.44 -21.57
N LEU A 93 -5.13 4.25 -21.98
CA LEU A 93 -4.39 3.33 -21.11
C LEU A 93 -3.02 3.90 -20.70
N LYS A 94 -2.34 4.64 -21.58
CA LYS A 94 -1.11 5.36 -21.22
C LYS A 94 -1.36 6.46 -20.19
N SER A 95 -2.51 7.13 -20.25
CA SER A 95 -2.90 8.12 -19.25
C SER A 95 -3.22 7.45 -17.91
N SER A 96 -3.97 6.35 -17.92
CA SER A 96 -4.28 5.57 -16.71
C SER A 96 -3.02 5.07 -16.02
N LEU A 97 -2.06 4.51 -16.77
CA LEU A 97 -0.77 4.11 -16.19
C LEU A 97 -0.05 5.30 -15.55
N ARG A 98 0.00 6.46 -16.23
CA ARG A 98 0.65 7.66 -15.65
C ARG A 98 0.00 8.10 -14.34
N SER A 99 -1.34 8.02 -14.23
CA SER A 99 -2.03 8.32 -12.97
C SER A 99 -1.64 7.36 -11.85
N ILE A 100 -1.61 6.05 -12.12
CA ILE A 100 -1.18 5.01 -11.16
C ILE A 100 0.27 5.28 -10.69
N LEU A 101 1.17 5.61 -11.61
CA LEU A 101 2.57 5.92 -11.26
C LEU A 101 2.69 7.19 -10.38
N LEU A 102 1.81 8.18 -10.56
CA LEU A 102 1.74 9.34 -9.68
C LEU A 102 1.18 8.96 -8.30
N GLU A 103 0.17 8.10 -8.24
CA GLU A 103 -0.35 7.56 -6.99
C GLU A 103 0.71 6.81 -6.19
N HIS A 104 1.63 6.08 -6.84
CA HIS A 104 2.76 5.45 -6.14
C HIS A 104 3.65 6.47 -5.43
N ILE A 105 3.89 7.63 -6.03
CA ILE A 105 4.68 8.71 -5.41
C ILE A 105 3.95 9.25 -4.18
N ASP A 106 2.65 9.49 -4.31
CA ASP A 106 1.81 9.98 -3.21
C ASP A 106 1.72 8.97 -2.06
N MET A 107 1.60 7.68 -2.36
CA MET A 107 1.58 6.62 -1.36
C MET A 107 2.92 6.51 -0.63
N ARG A 108 4.06 6.58 -1.34
CA ARG A 108 5.40 6.60 -0.70
C ARG A 108 5.55 7.79 0.25
N ASN A 109 5.12 8.98 -0.16
CA ASN A 109 5.17 10.17 0.69
C ASN A 109 4.31 10.01 1.96
N ARG A 110 3.14 9.38 1.84
CA ARG A 110 2.24 9.11 2.98
C ARG A 110 2.81 8.08 3.94
N LEU A 111 3.45 7.03 3.43
CA LEU A 111 4.11 6.01 4.25
C LEU A 111 5.28 6.62 5.02
N ALA A 112 6.16 7.36 4.33
CA ALA A 112 7.28 8.05 4.97
C ALA A 112 6.81 9.03 6.06
N HIS A 113 5.72 9.76 5.82
CA HIS A 113 5.09 10.63 6.83
C HIS A 113 4.59 9.82 8.03
N SER A 114 3.92 8.69 7.80
CA SER A 114 3.40 7.81 8.85
C SER A 114 4.53 7.23 9.70
N THR A 115 5.58 6.70 9.07
CA THR A 115 6.76 6.13 9.75
C THR A 115 7.44 7.19 10.61
N LYS A 116 7.63 8.41 10.09
CA LYS A 116 8.21 9.52 10.86
C LYS A 116 7.35 9.88 12.07
N HIS A 117 6.05 10.07 11.87
CA HIS A 117 5.14 10.50 12.93
C HIS A 117 5.01 9.43 14.04
N VAL A 118 4.99 8.14 13.69
CA VAL A 118 5.02 7.05 14.67
C VAL A 118 6.34 7.03 15.46
N SER A 119 7.48 7.24 14.81
CA SER A 119 8.78 7.33 15.48
C SER A 119 8.83 8.49 16.49
N GLU A 120 8.23 9.64 16.16
CA GLU A 120 8.08 10.78 17.07
C GLU A 120 7.22 10.42 18.28
N LEU A 121 6.11 9.70 18.09
CA LEU A 121 5.25 9.21 19.17
C LEU A 121 5.96 8.19 20.08
N VAL A 122 6.80 7.33 19.50
CA VAL A 122 7.62 6.33 20.22
C VAL A 122 8.70 7.00 21.07
N SER A 123 9.30 8.09 20.57
CA SER A 123 10.42 8.78 21.24
C SER A 123 10.09 9.30 22.65
N GLY A 124 8.80 9.50 22.95
CA GLY A 124 8.32 9.90 24.28
C GLY A 124 8.66 11.34 24.67
N GLY A 125 9.17 12.17 23.74
CA GLY A 125 9.53 13.57 24.01
C GLY A 125 8.33 14.54 24.12
N MET A 126 7.11 14.08 23.85
CA MET A 126 5.91 14.91 23.84
C MET A 126 5.24 14.99 25.22
N ALA A 127 4.69 16.16 25.54
CA ALA A 127 3.78 16.28 26.68
C ALA A 127 2.52 15.44 26.43
N ARG A 128 1.94 14.87 27.49
CA ARG A 128 0.85 13.89 27.40
C ARG A 128 -0.33 14.31 26.52
N HIS A 129 -0.83 15.53 26.68
CA HIS A 129 -1.97 16.02 25.89
C HIS A 129 -1.63 16.19 24.40
N HIS A 130 -0.39 16.60 24.09
CA HIS A 130 0.10 16.65 22.71
C HIS A 130 0.27 15.24 22.13
N TRP A 131 0.80 14.31 22.92
CA TRP A 131 0.93 12.91 22.51
C TRP A 131 -0.43 12.28 22.20
N GLU A 132 -1.44 12.50 23.06
CA GLU A 132 -2.79 11.97 22.86
C GLU A 132 -3.43 12.53 21.59
N ALA A 133 -3.30 13.83 21.33
CA ALA A 133 -3.79 14.45 20.08
C ALA A 133 -3.08 13.88 18.84
N SER A 134 -1.74 13.85 18.84
CA SER A 134 -0.92 13.29 17.77
C SER A 134 -1.24 11.82 17.49
N ALA A 135 -1.50 11.04 18.54
CA ALA A 135 -1.91 9.64 18.45
C ALA A 135 -3.26 9.48 17.73
N HIS A 136 -4.25 10.33 18.05
CA HIS A 136 -5.54 10.33 17.35
C HIS A 136 -5.39 10.72 15.88
N ASP A 137 -4.60 11.76 15.59
CA ASP A 137 -4.32 12.20 14.22
C ASP A 137 -3.65 11.09 13.40
N MET A 138 -2.69 10.37 14.00
CA MET A 138 -2.00 9.25 13.36
C MET A 138 -2.97 8.11 13.00
N ARG A 139 -3.90 7.76 13.89
CA ARG A 139 -4.94 6.75 13.60
C ARG A 139 -5.84 7.15 12.43
N ALA A 140 -6.26 8.42 12.39
CA ALA A 140 -7.06 8.94 11.29
C ALA A 140 -6.28 8.93 9.97
N TYR A 141 -5.00 9.29 10.02
CA TYR A 141 -4.11 9.30 8.86
C TYR A 141 -3.87 7.90 8.29
N ILE A 142 -3.62 6.89 9.14
CA ILE A 142 -3.52 5.47 8.74
C ILE A 142 -4.81 5.00 8.10
N SER A 143 -5.95 5.30 8.73
CA SER A 143 -7.27 4.92 8.21
C SER A 143 -7.55 5.52 6.83
N HIS A 144 -7.11 6.76 6.60
CA HIS A 144 -7.22 7.40 5.30
C HIS A 144 -6.26 6.80 4.26
N THR A 145 -5.01 6.53 4.65
CA THR A 145 -4.00 5.90 3.77
C THR A 145 -4.48 4.53 3.29
N ARG A 146 -5.10 3.72 4.16
CA ARG A 146 -5.74 2.46 3.79
C ARG A 146 -6.78 2.63 2.67
N LYS A 147 -7.66 3.63 2.79
CA LYS A 147 -8.71 3.88 1.78
C LYS A 147 -8.14 4.33 0.44
N LEU A 148 -7.03 5.08 0.45
CA LEU A 148 -6.36 5.48 -0.77
C LEU A 148 -5.70 4.30 -1.46
N LEU A 149 -5.10 3.39 -0.69
CA LEU A 149 -4.53 2.16 -1.22
C LEU A 149 -5.61 1.24 -1.80
N GLU A 150 -6.78 1.17 -1.16
CA GLU A 150 -7.94 0.44 -1.67
C GLU A 150 -8.42 1.00 -3.03
N ALA A 151 -8.54 2.32 -3.14
CA ALA A 151 -8.92 2.99 -4.38
C ALA A 151 -7.86 2.80 -5.49
N HIS A 152 -6.57 2.89 -5.13
CA HIS A 152 -5.45 2.63 -6.01
C HIS A 152 -5.52 1.22 -6.63
N ALA A 153 -5.68 0.21 -5.77
CA ALA A 153 -5.80 -1.19 -6.18
C ALA A 153 -6.97 -1.43 -7.16
N GLU A 154 -8.10 -0.74 -6.95
CA GLU A 154 -9.27 -0.82 -7.83
C GLU A 154 -8.98 -0.24 -9.22
N ILE A 155 -8.36 0.94 -9.27
CA ILE A 155 -7.99 1.63 -10.52
C ILE A 155 -6.98 0.78 -11.31
N GLU A 156 -5.95 0.26 -10.63
CA GLU A 156 -4.96 -0.61 -11.25
C GLU A 156 -5.55 -1.92 -11.74
N GLN A 157 -6.44 -2.55 -10.95
CA GLN A 157 -7.13 -3.75 -11.37
C GLN A 157 -7.94 -3.54 -12.66
N GLU A 158 -8.60 -2.38 -12.81
CA GLU A 158 -9.29 -2.02 -14.05
C GLU A 158 -8.31 -1.91 -15.24
N LEU A 159 -7.17 -1.22 -15.05
CA LEU A 159 -6.13 -1.08 -16.06
C LEU A 159 -5.63 -2.47 -16.53
N LEU A 160 -5.29 -3.33 -15.58
CA LEU A 160 -4.75 -4.66 -15.86
C LEU A 160 -5.76 -5.54 -16.61
N TYR A 161 -7.04 -5.49 -16.26
CA TYR A 161 -8.07 -6.22 -17.02
C TYR A 161 -8.25 -5.70 -18.44
N LYS A 162 -8.18 -4.37 -18.65
CA LYS A 162 -8.19 -3.79 -19.99
C LYS A 162 -6.99 -4.26 -20.82
N LEU A 163 -5.78 -4.23 -20.25
CA LEU A 163 -4.56 -4.70 -20.92
C LEU A 163 -4.62 -6.19 -21.26
N ARG A 164 -5.02 -7.03 -20.30
CA ARG A 164 -5.22 -8.46 -20.50
C ARG A 164 -6.17 -8.76 -21.65
N SER A 165 -7.28 -8.03 -21.73
CA SER A 165 -8.31 -8.22 -22.75
C SER A 165 -7.81 -7.85 -24.16
N ARG A 166 -6.81 -6.96 -24.27
CA ARG A 166 -6.18 -6.62 -25.55
C ARG A 166 -5.15 -7.65 -25.98
N LEU A 167 -4.37 -8.19 -25.04
CA LEU A 167 -3.35 -9.21 -25.34
C LEU A 167 -3.94 -10.58 -25.70
N LYS A 168 -5.18 -10.86 -25.28
CA LYS A 168 -5.90 -12.10 -25.65
C LYS A 168 -6.65 -12.00 -26.99
N LYS A 169 -6.63 -10.85 -27.66
CA LYS A 169 -7.22 -10.65 -28.99
C LYS A 169 -6.14 -10.74 -30.06
#